data_AF-A0A842YMN7-F1
#
_entry.id   AF-A0A842YMN7-F1
#
_cell.length_a   1.000
_cell.length_b   1.000
_cell.length_c   1.000
_cell.angle_alpha   90.00
_cell.angle_beta   90.00
_cell.angle_gamma   90.00
#
_symmetry.space_group_name_H-M   'P 1'
#
loop_
_entity.id
_entity.type
_entity.pdbx_description
1 polymer ?
#
loop_
_entity_poly.entity_id
_entity_poly.type
_entity_poly.pdbx_seq_one_letter_code
_entity_poly.pdbx_strand_id
1 'polypeptide(L)'
;MKSIKFKGSHDPEKKIVVSLFWTVRKTIREEGCAPVRITSIRTSKRTYEPEGRKLLKLSDEIMEDIIGDIERGNTVEFRMTMGQESLRLWIDNEAFTVETSRTPELEEEIVEKLEHETSKLTPDFCQTFLPKIFPNR
;
A
#
# COMPACT_ATOMS: atom_id res chain seq x y z
N MET A 1 -2.99 -8.19 -13.96
CA MET A 1 -2.46 -8.41 -12.60
C MET A 1 -1.02 -8.91 -12.65
N LYS A 2 -0.17 -8.38 -11.77
CA LYS A 2 1.21 -8.84 -11.54
C LYS A 2 1.45 -9.06 -10.04
N SER A 3 2.35 -9.97 -9.70
CA SER A 3 2.63 -10.36 -8.32
C SER A 3 4.12 -10.54 -8.04
N ILE A 4 4.54 -10.26 -6.81
CA ILE A 4 5.86 -10.59 -6.29
C ILE A 4 5.76 -11.40 -5.00
N LYS A 5 6.81 -12.15 -4.70
CA LYS A 5 7.03 -12.71 -3.37
C LYS A 5 7.95 -11.79 -2.57
N PHE A 6 7.64 -11.58 -1.31
CA PHE A 6 8.54 -10.90 -0.38
C PHE A 6 9.78 -11.78 -0.15
N LYS A 7 10.97 -11.23 -0.43
CA LYS A 7 12.25 -11.98 -0.30
C LYS A 7 12.86 -11.92 1.10
N GLY A 8 12.26 -11.19 2.05
CA GLY A 8 12.78 -11.01 3.41
C GLY A 8 11.72 -11.18 4.50
N SER A 9 12.19 -11.37 5.75
CA SER A 9 11.34 -11.42 6.95
C SER A 9 10.94 -10.01 7.41
N HIS A 10 10.47 -9.18 6.47
CA HIS A 10 10.01 -7.84 6.80
C HIS A 10 8.78 -7.93 7.70
N ASP A 11 8.76 -7.08 8.71
CA ASP A 11 7.62 -6.89 9.59
C ASP A 11 6.34 -6.62 8.77
N PRO A 12 5.17 -7.21 9.13
CA PRO A 12 3.93 -7.04 8.37
C PRO A 12 3.55 -5.58 8.14
N GLU A 13 3.76 -4.70 9.13
CA GLU A 13 3.50 -3.27 9.00
C GLU A 13 4.36 -2.66 7.89
N LYS A 14 5.67 -2.97 7.90
CA LYS A 14 6.59 -2.49 6.86
C LYS A 14 6.20 -2.97 5.47
N LYS A 15 5.77 -4.24 5.32
CA LYS A 15 5.30 -4.77 4.04
C LYS A 15 4.13 -3.94 3.51
N ILE A 16 3.14 -3.68 4.35
CA ILE A 16 1.95 -2.90 3.98
C ILE A 16 2.32 -1.48 3.59
N VAL A 17 3.11 -0.78 4.41
CA VAL A 17 3.49 0.61 4.16
C VAL A 17 4.33 0.73 2.88
N VAL A 18 5.32 -0.13 2.67
CA VAL A 18 6.16 -0.13 1.46
C VAL A 18 5.34 -0.40 0.21
N SER A 19 4.47 -1.41 0.26
CA SER A 19 3.56 -1.77 -0.82
C SER A 19 2.66 -0.60 -1.22
N LEU A 20 1.91 -0.04 -0.26
CA LEU A 20 1.01 1.08 -0.51
C LEU A 20 1.76 2.32 -1.00
N PHE A 21 2.91 2.62 -0.39
CA PHE A 21 3.73 3.77 -0.78
C PHE A 21 4.18 3.69 -2.24
N TRP A 22 4.76 2.57 -2.67
CA TRP A 22 5.26 2.45 -4.04
C TRP A 22 4.15 2.32 -5.07
N THR A 23 3.05 1.65 -4.73
CA THR A 23 1.85 1.67 -5.58
C THR A 23 1.42 3.12 -5.84
N VAL A 24 1.17 3.90 -4.79
CA VAL A 24 0.77 5.30 -4.94
C VAL A 24 1.81 6.12 -5.69
N ARG A 25 3.09 5.97 -5.33
CA ARG A 25 4.19 6.75 -5.93
C ARG A 25 4.33 6.48 -7.43
N LYS A 26 4.11 5.24 -7.87
CA LYS A 26 4.13 4.87 -9.28
C LYS A 26 2.89 5.37 -10.01
N THR A 27 1.70 5.24 -9.42
CA THR A 27 0.47 5.78 -10.01
C THR A 27 0.51 7.30 -10.19
N ILE A 28 1.17 8.04 -9.30
CA ILE A 28 1.40 9.50 -9.46
C ILE A 28 2.10 9.86 -10.78
N ARG A 29 2.92 8.96 -11.35
CA ARG A 29 3.58 9.24 -12.63
C ARG A 29 2.58 9.27 -13.79
N GLU A 30 1.54 8.46 -13.73
CA GLU A 30 0.49 8.35 -14.75
C GLU A 30 -0.65 9.36 -14.53
N GLU A 31 -1.10 9.50 -13.29
CA GLU A 31 -2.31 10.28 -12.94
C GLU A 31 -1.98 11.69 -12.42
N GLY A 32 -0.70 12.03 -12.28
CA GLY A 32 -0.24 13.31 -11.77
C GLY A 32 -0.67 13.56 -10.32
N CYS A 33 -1.20 14.76 -10.05
CA CYS A 33 -1.60 15.19 -8.71
C CYS A 33 -3.02 14.78 -8.31
N ALA A 34 -3.61 13.78 -8.96
CA ALA A 34 -4.95 13.32 -8.62
C ALA A 34 -5.01 12.77 -7.18
N PRO A 35 -6.11 12.98 -6.44
CA PRO A 35 -6.21 12.51 -5.07
C PRO A 35 -6.33 10.98 -5.03
N VAL A 36 -5.54 10.35 -4.17
CA VAL A 36 -5.67 8.92 -3.86
C VAL A 36 -6.84 8.72 -2.91
N ARG A 37 -7.69 7.72 -3.20
CA ARG A 37 -8.80 7.31 -2.33
C ARG A 37 -8.77 5.81 -2.13
N ILE A 38 -8.76 5.37 -0.88
CA ILE A 38 -9.07 3.98 -0.55
C ILE A 38 -10.59 3.84 -0.55
N THR A 39 -11.12 3.02 -1.43
CA THR A 39 -12.56 2.80 -1.59
C THR A 39 -13.05 1.64 -0.72
N SER A 40 -12.21 0.63 -0.50
CA SER A 40 -12.47 -0.38 0.53
C SER A 40 -11.19 -1.10 0.96
N ILE A 41 -11.24 -1.66 2.17
CA ILE A 41 -10.24 -2.59 2.69
C ILE A 41 -10.98 -3.82 3.18
N ARG A 42 -10.67 -4.99 2.64
CA ARG A 42 -11.32 -6.25 3.00
C ARG A 42 -10.33 -7.16 3.71
N THR A 43 -10.64 -7.45 4.97
CA THR A 43 -9.98 -8.48 5.79
C THR A 43 -10.83 -9.75 5.80
N SER A 44 -10.35 -10.81 6.45
CA SER A 44 -11.11 -12.04 6.68
C SER A 44 -12.36 -11.81 7.54
N LYS A 45 -12.33 -10.84 8.46
CA LYS A 45 -13.42 -10.59 9.42
C LYS A 45 -14.46 -9.60 8.90
N ARG A 46 -14.00 -8.53 8.24
CA ARG A 46 -14.85 -7.40 7.84
C ARG A 46 -14.30 -6.62 6.65
N THR A 47 -15.20 -5.90 6.02
CA THR A 47 -14.88 -4.91 4.98
C THR A 47 -15.05 -3.51 5.57
N TYR A 48 -14.01 -2.70 5.45
CA TYR A 48 -14.02 -1.29 5.78
C TYR A 48 -14.34 -0.48 4.53
N GLU A 49 -15.32 0.42 4.65
CA GLU A 49 -15.74 1.32 3.59
C GLU A 49 -15.87 2.75 4.15
N PRO A 50 -15.74 3.79 3.33
CA PRO A 50 -15.91 5.16 3.78
C PRO A 50 -17.33 5.42 4.32
N GLU A 51 -17.42 6.06 5.49
CA GLU A 51 -18.70 6.50 6.05
C GLU A 51 -19.23 7.76 5.33
N GLY A 52 -20.19 7.57 4.43
CA GLY A 52 -20.86 8.66 3.74
C GLY A 52 -19.90 9.47 2.87
N ARG A 53 -19.61 10.72 3.27
CA ARG A 53 -18.71 11.63 2.54
C ARG A 53 -17.28 11.66 3.08
N LYS A 54 -16.99 10.90 4.15
CA LYS A 54 -15.64 10.85 4.71
C LYS A 54 -14.71 10.04 3.80
N LEU A 55 -13.41 10.28 3.92
CA LEU A 55 -12.38 9.42 3.32
C LEU A 55 -12.12 8.25 4.26
N LEU A 56 -11.95 7.04 3.71
CA LEU A 56 -11.43 5.92 4.47
C LEU A 56 -9.94 6.16 4.75
N LYS A 57 -9.59 6.19 6.03
CA LYS A 57 -8.21 6.35 6.51
C LYS A 57 -7.76 5.05 7.13
N LEU A 58 -6.46 4.76 7.02
CA LEU A 58 -5.81 3.73 7.83
C LEU A 58 -5.66 4.27 9.25
N SER A 59 -6.70 4.08 10.09
CA SER A 59 -6.61 4.31 11.52
C SER A 59 -5.85 3.19 12.21
N ASP A 60 -5.39 3.42 13.44
CA ASP A 60 -4.69 2.42 14.25
C ASP A 60 -5.51 1.11 14.37
N GLU A 61 -6.82 1.20 14.62
CA GLU A 61 -7.72 0.02 14.69
C GLU A 61 -7.73 -0.77 13.37
N ILE A 62 -7.81 -0.08 12.23
CA ILE A 62 -7.82 -0.73 10.91
C ILE A 62 -6.45 -1.36 10.66
N MET A 63 -5.37 -0.67 11.02
CA MET A 63 -4.00 -1.15 10.84
C MET A 63 -3.74 -2.41 11.66
N GLU A 64 -4.15 -2.43 12.94
CA GLU A 64 -4.05 -3.60 13.82
C GLU A 64 -4.83 -4.80 13.27
N ASP A 65 -6.04 -4.58 12.72
CA ASP A 65 -6.84 -5.67 12.15
C ASP A 65 -6.21 -6.25 10.87
N ILE A 66 -5.65 -5.38 10.01
CA ILE A 66 -4.92 -5.79 8.79
C ILE A 66 -3.67 -6.60 9.17
N ILE A 67 -2.84 -6.10 10.10
CA ILE A 67 -1.62 -6.77 10.55
C ILE A 67 -1.97 -8.13 11.13
N GLY A 68 -2.95 -8.18 12.05
CA GLY A 68 -3.37 -9.43 12.65
C GLY A 68 -3.94 -10.43 11.64
N ASP A 69 -4.51 -9.97 10.52
CA ASP A 69 -4.96 -10.86 9.45
C ASP A 69 -3.80 -11.46 8.66
N ILE A 70 -2.83 -10.63 8.30
CA ILE A 70 -1.61 -11.05 7.58
C ILE A 70 -0.78 -12.02 8.41
N GLU A 71 -0.64 -11.78 9.73
CA GLU A 71 0.06 -12.68 10.65
C GLU A 71 -0.62 -14.05 10.78
N ARG A 72 -1.95 -14.10 10.63
CA ARG A 72 -2.73 -15.36 10.57
C ARG A 72 -2.65 -16.05 9.20
N GLY A 73 -1.93 -15.49 8.24
CA GLY A 73 -1.79 -16.02 6.88
C GLY A 73 -2.96 -15.67 5.96
N ASN A 74 -3.82 -14.71 6.32
CA ASN A 74 -4.91 -14.26 5.46
C ASN A 74 -4.42 -13.15 4.52
N THR A 75 -5.04 -13.08 3.34
CA THR A 75 -4.80 -12.02 2.36
C THR A 75 -5.79 -10.87 2.58
N VAL A 76 -5.27 -9.66 2.65
CA VAL A 76 -6.05 -8.42 2.72
C VAL A 76 -6.15 -7.80 1.33
N GLU A 77 -7.37 -7.45 0.90
CA GLU A 77 -7.63 -6.75 -0.36
C GLU A 77 -7.79 -5.25 -0.10
N PHE A 78 -7.09 -4.42 -0.86
CA PHE A 78 -7.30 -2.98 -0.93
C PHE A 78 -7.89 -2.61 -2.29
N ARG A 79 -8.93 -1.78 -2.28
CA ARG A 79 -9.42 -1.11 -3.49
C ARG A 79 -9.13 0.37 -3.39
N MET A 80 -8.53 0.91 -4.43
CA MET A 80 -8.11 2.31 -4.45
C MET A 80 -8.43 2.93 -5.80
N THR A 81 -8.62 4.24 -5.82
CA THR A 81 -8.70 5.04 -7.04
C THR A 81 -7.76 6.22 -6.97
N MET A 82 -7.19 6.59 -8.11
CA MET A 82 -6.40 7.78 -8.28
C MET A 82 -6.62 8.31 -9.69
N GLY A 83 -7.18 9.51 -9.83
CA GLY A 83 -7.51 10.07 -11.13
C GLY A 83 -8.50 9.18 -11.89
N GLN A 84 -8.09 8.69 -13.05
CA GLN A 84 -8.85 7.75 -13.88
C GLN A 84 -8.44 6.29 -13.65
N GLU A 85 -7.42 6.03 -12.84
CA GLU A 85 -6.95 4.68 -12.53
C GLU A 85 -7.70 4.09 -11.32
N SER A 86 -8.06 2.82 -11.43
CA SER A 86 -8.55 1.98 -10.34
C SER A 86 -7.54 0.88 -10.07
N LEU A 87 -7.21 0.69 -8.80
CA LEU A 87 -6.19 -0.23 -8.33
C LEU A 87 -6.84 -1.25 -7.39
N ARG A 88 -6.51 -2.53 -7.60
CA ARG A 88 -6.81 -3.60 -6.65
C ARG A 88 -5.51 -4.22 -6.19
N LEU A 89 -5.31 -4.26 -4.88
CA LEU A 89 -4.10 -4.78 -4.27
C LEU A 89 -4.45 -5.94 -3.36
N TRP A 90 -3.60 -6.95 -3.32
CA TRP A 90 -3.68 -8.05 -2.37
C TRP A 90 -2.35 -8.18 -1.65
N ILE A 91 -2.41 -8.22 -0.32
CA ILE A 91 -1.25 -8.29 0.55
C ILE A 91 -1.46 -9.42 1.54
N ASP A 92 -0.52 -10.36 1.58
CA ASP A 92 -0.40 -11.36 2.63
C ASP A 92 1.06 -11.40 3.13
N ASN A 93 1.39 -12.41 3.93
CA ASN A 93 2.72 -12.50 4.51
C ASN A 93 3.79 -12.88 3.47
N GLU A 94 3.41 -13.53 2.37
CA GLU A 94 4.33 -14.06 1.37
C GLU A 94 4.41 -13.20 0.11
N ALA A 95 3.32 -12.53 -0.26
CA ALA A 95 3.20 -11.92 -1.56
C ALA A 95 2.46 -10.58 -1.55
N PHE A 96 2.78 -9.80 -2.58
CA PHE A 96 2.04 -8.62 -2.99
C PHE A 96 1.56 -8.82 -4.43
N THR A 97 0.29 -8.51 -4.69
CA THR A 97 -0.30 -8.53 -6.03
C THR A 97 -0.99 -7.20 -6.31
N VAL A 98 -0.84 -6.69 -7.53
CA VAL A 98 -1.50 -5.48 -8.01
C VAL A 98 -2.21 -5.75 -9.33
N GLU A 99 -3.39 -5.17 -9.46
CA GLU A 99 -4.17 -5.08 -10.68
C GLU A 99 -4.56 -3.63 -10.93
N THR A 100 -4.35 -3.17 -12.16
CA THR A 100 -4.74 -1.83 -12.64
C THR A 100 -5.86 -1.96 -13.66
N SER A 101 -6.79 -1.01 -13.68
CA SER A 101 -7.89 -1.01 -14.64
C SER A 101 -7.52 -0.49 -16.03
N ARG A 102 -6.59 0.47 -16.12
CA ARG A 102 -6.33 1.22 -17.35
C ARG A 102 -4.91 1.06 -17.88
N THR A 103 -3.91 1.02 -17.01
CA THR A 103 -2.50 1.01 -17.42
C THR A 103 -1.79 -0.27 -16.96
N PRO A 104 -1.85 -1.38 -17.72
CA PRO A 104 -1.24 -2.65 -17.33
C PRO A 104 0.28 -2.57 -17.09
N GLU A 105 0.98 -1.69 -17.80
CA GLU A 105 2.42 -1.46 -17.63
C GLU A 105 2.77 -0.95 -16.23
N LEU A 106 1.85 -0.26 -15.56
CA LEU A 106 2.01 0.22 -14.20
C LEU A 106 2.12 -0.94 -13.20
N GLU A 107 1.44 -2.07 -13.45
CA GLU A 107 1.54 -3.25 -12.60
C GLU A 107 2.97 -3.79 -12.55
N GLU A 108 3.64 -3.82 -13.71
CA GLU A 108 5.02 -4.28 -13.85
C GLU A 108 5.99 -3.30 -13.17
N GLU A 109 5.83 -1.99 -13.39
CA GLU A 109 6.66 -0.99 -12.72
C GLU A 109 6.57 -1.04 -11.18
N ILE A 110 5.38 -1.30 -10.65
CA ILE A 110 5.15 -1.42 -9.20
C ILE A 110 5.86 -2.68 -8.68
N VAL A 111 5.66 -3.81 -9.35
CA VAL A 111 6.23 -5.10 -8.98
C VAL A 111 7.76 -5.07 -9.01
N GLU A 112 8.37 -4.59 -10.09
CA GLU A 112 9.83 -4.47 -10.20
C GLU A 112 10.41 -3.58 -9.10
N LYS A 113 9.73 -2.47 -8.79
CA LYS A 113 10.17 -1.57 -7.73
C LYS A 113 10.07 -2.23 -6.36
N LEU A 114 8.98 -2.92 -6.07
CA LEU A 114 8.82 -3.62 -4.80
C LEU A 114 9.78 -4.80 -4.66
N GLU A 115 10.08 -5.52 -5.74
CA GLU A 115 11.11 -6.56 -5.73
C GLU A 115 12.47 -5.99 -5.34
N HIS A 116 12.84 -4.84 -5.91
CA HIS A 116 14.08 -4.16 -5.55
C HIS A 116 14.08 -3.69 -4.09
N GLU A 117 12.99 -3.09 -3.59
CA GLU A 117 12.95 -2.56 -2.22
C GLU A 117 12.87 -3.65 -1.15
N THR A 118 12.15 -4.74 -1.40
CA THR A 118 12.03 -5.87 -0.47
C THR A 118 13.28 -6.76 -0.47
N SER A 119 14.16 -6.61 -1.46
CA SER A 119 15.49 -7.22 -1.43
C SER A 119 16.48 -6.50 -0.51
N LYS A 120 16.19 -5.26 -0.10
CA LYS A 120 17.04 -4.48 0.81
C LYS A 120 16.78 -4.86 2.28
N LEU A 121 17.86 -4.88 3.06
CA LEU A 121 17.80 -5.15 4.51
C LEU A 121 16.96 -4.09 5.26
N THR A 122 17.03 -2.84 4.78
CA THR A 122 16.15 -1.74 5.16
C THR A 122 15.57 -1.14 3.88
N PRO A 123 14.23 -1.07 3.73
CA PRO A 123 13.64 -0.31 2.63
C PRO A 123 14.14 1.15 2.69
N ASP A 124 14.30 1.80 1.53
CA ASP A 124 14.74 3.21 1.45
C ASP A 124 13.61 4.16 1.93
N PHE A 125 13.19 4.05 3.19
CA PHE A 125 12.53 5.14 3.85
C PHE A 125 13.63 6.14 4.23
N CYS A 126 13.54 7.37 3.72
CA CYS A 126 14.44 8.45 4.10
C CYS A 126 14.64 8.46 5.62
N GLN A 127 15.86 8.13 6.08
CA GLN A 127 16.22 8.10 7.51
C GLN A 127 16.27 9.51 8.14
N THR A 128 15.79 10.54 7.46
CA THR A 128 15.85 11.92 7.93
C THR A 128 14.74 12.77 7.31
N PHE A 129 13.52 12.62 7.82
CA PHE A 129 12.67 13.81 7.95
C PHE A 129 13.16 14.55 9.21
N LEU A 130 14.24 15.33 9.07
CA LEU A 130 14.56 16.33 10.09
C LEU A 130 13.43 17.38 10.01
N PRO A 131 12.58 17.52 11.06
CA PRO A 131 11.57 18.57 11.05
C PRO A 131 12.29 19.91 10.92
N LYS A 132 12.09 20.61 9.80
CA LYS A 132 12.74 21.90 9.52
C LYS A 132 12.24 23.05 10.41
N ILE A 133 11.37 22.79 11.38
CA ILE A 133 10.76 23.81 12.23
C ILE A 133 10.62 23.24 13.64
N PHE A 134 11.54 23.61 14.52
CA PHE A 134 11.27 23.61 15.97
C PHE A 134 10.47 24.88 16.28
N PRO A 135 9.37 24.83 17.05
CA PRO A 135 8.76 26.06 17.55
C PRO A 135 9.77 26.78 18.44
N ASN A 136 10.04 28.05 18.15
CA ASN A 136 10.82 28.91 19.02
C ASN A 136 10.13 28.96 20.39
N ARG A 137 10.92 28.74 21.45
CA ARG A 137 10.50 28.92 22.84
C ARG A 137 10.13 30.37 23.13
#